data_AF-A0A9W5TV25-F1
#
_entry.id   AF-A0A9W5TV25-F1
#
_cell.length_a   1.000
_cell.length_b   1.000
_cell.length_c   1.000
_cell.angle_alpha   90.00
_cell.angle_beta   90.00
_cell.angle_gamma   90.00
#
_symmetry.space_group_name_H-M   'P 1'
#
loop_
_entity.id
_entity.type
_entity.pdbx_description
1 polymer ?
#
loop_
_entity_poly.entity_id
_entity_poly.type
_entity_poly.pdbx_seq_one_letter_code
_entity_poly.pdbx_strand_id
1 'polypeptide(L)' 'MNVTTFICLLDDNVKAEIEKDLRAAGHSEEDVQRGLDSRLCDLEDTIDIQKYKEMLQNS' A
#
# COMPACT_ATOMS: atom_id res chain seq x y z
N MET A 1 -0.79 7.97 -11.79
CA MET A 1 0.29 7.05 -11.37
C MET A 1 -0.07 5.63 -11.77
N ASN A 2 0.91 4.75 -12.05
CA ASN A 2 0.65 3.35 -12.40
C ASN A 2 0.55 2.49 -11.12
N VAL A 3 -0.50 1.68 -10.99
CA VAL A 3 -0.73 0.76 -9.85
C VAL A 3 0.31 -0.37 -9.78
N THR A 4 1.09 -0.54 -10.84
CA THR A 4 2.23 -1.46 -10.87
C THR A 4 3.49 -0.91 -10.20
N THR A 5 3.46 0.32 -9.68
CA THR A 5 4.58 0.91 -8.94
C THR A 5 4.78 0.16 -7.61
N PHE A 6 6.05 -0.09 -7.28
CA PHE A 6 6.42 -0.66 -5.97
C PHE A 6 6.08 0.32 -4.84
N ILE A 7 5.48 -0.20 -3.77
CA ILE A 7 5.04 0.61 -2.63
C ILE A 7 6.23 1.33 -1.97
N CYS A 8 7.39 0.70 -1.91
CA CYS A 8 8.62 1.31 -1.38
C CYS A 8 9.07 2.59 -2.11
N LEU A 9 8.65 2.80 -3.37
CA LEU A 9 8.95 3.99 -4.18
C LEU A 9 7.91 5.11 -4.03
N LEU A 10 6.83 4.86 -3.28
CA LEU A 10 5.80 5.87 -3.01
C LEU A 10 6.24 6.80 -1.88
N ASP A 11 5.54 7.93 -1.76
CA ASP A 11 5.76 8.89 -0.69
C ASP A 11 5.54 8.26 0.69
N ASP A 12 6.29 8.76 1.69
CA ASP A 12 6.25 8.24 3.06
C ASP A 12 4.84 8.29 3.66
N ASN A 13 4.04 9.30 3.30
CA ASN A 13 2.65 9.41 3.72
C ASN A 13 1.78 8.26 3.18
N VAL A 14 1.94 7.91 1.90
CA VAL A 14 1.18 6.81 1.28
C VAL A 14 1.62 5.47 1.87
N LYS A 15 2.93 5.28 2.06
CA LYS A 15 3.48 4.07 2.70
C LYS A 15 2.95 3.88 4.12
N ALA A 16 2.91 4.94 4.92
CA ALA A 16 2.40 4.89 6.29
C ALA A 16 0.91 4.52 6.36
N GLU A 17 0.08 5.04 5.46
CA GLU A 17 -1.34 4.68 5.40
C GLU A 17 -1.55 3.23 4.92
N ILE A 18 -0.74 2.74 3.96
CA ILE A 18 -0.77 1.32 3.55
C ILE A 18 -0.35 0.42 4.72
N GLU A 19 0.72 0.75 5.43
CA GLU A 19 1.17 -0.02 6.60
C GLU A 19 0.08 -0.12 7.66
N LYS A 20 -0.59 1.00 7.96
CA LYS A 20 -1.67 1.07 8.93
C LYS A 20 -2.86 0.21 8.53
N ASP A 21 -3.27 0.23 7.26
CA ASP A 21 -4.40 -0.56 6.78
C ASP A 21 -4.04 -2.07 6.74
N LEU A 22 -2.80 -2.44 6.41
CA LEU A 22 -2.31 -3.83 6.52
C LEU A 22 -2.31 -4.32 7.99
N ARG A 23 -1.83 -3.49 8.93
CA ARG A 23 -1.89 -3.83 10.37
C ARG A 23 -3.33 -3.95 10.85
N ALA A 24 -4.24 -3.08 10.39
CA ALA A 24 -5.66 -3.11 10.74
C ALA A 24 -6.39 -4.36 10.18
N ALA A 25 -5.94 -4.87 9.03
CA ALA A 25 -6.40 -6.14 8.47
C ALA A 25 -5.90 -7.39 9.24
N GLY A 26 -5.04 -7.19 10.25
CA GLY A 26 -4.56 -8.26 11.13
C GLY A 26 -3.33 -9.01 10.61
N HIS A 27 -2.60 -8.43 9.66
CA HIS A 27 -1.36 -9.02 9.14
C HIS A 27 -0.23 -8.99 10.17
N SER A 28 0.59 -10.03 10.15
CA SER A 28 1.83 -10.09 10.95
C SER A 28 2.82 -9.02 10.48
N GLU A 29 3.81 -8.67 11.30
CA GLU A 29 4.84 -7.70 10.88
C GLU A 29 5.60 -8.15 9.62
N GLU A 30 5.81 -9.46 9.46
CA GLU A 30 6.43 -10.01 8.26
C GLU A 30 5.54 -9.83 7.02
N ASP A 31 4.23 -10.08 7.15
CA ASP A 31 3.28 -9.90 6.06
C ASP A 31 3.10 -8.42 5.68
N VAL A 32 3.12 -7.52 6.68
CA VAL A 32 3.10 -6.08 6.46
C VAL A 32 4.33 -5.64 5.67
N GLN A 33 5.53 -6.09 6.06
CA GLN A 33 6.76 -5.76 5.36
C GLN A 33 6.76 -6.31 3.93
N ARG A 34 6.32 -7.55 3.73
CA ARG A 34 6.13 -8.14 2.39
C ARG A 34 5.15 -7.33 1.54
N GLY A 35 4.08 -6.81 2.14
CA GLY A 35 3.14 -5.92 1.48
C GLY A 35 3.79 -4.62 1.04
N LEU A 36 4.58 -3.98 1.91
CA LEU A 36 5.31 -2.73 1.60
C LEU A 36 6.41 -2.91 0.54
N ASP A 37 6.96 -4.11 0.40
CA ASP A 37 7.93 -4.45 -0.64
C ASP A 37 7.28 -4.90 -1.97
N SER A 38 5.95 -5.03 -2.01
CA SER A 38 5.18 -5.44 -3.19
C SER A 38 4.72 -4.24 -4.04
N ARG A 39 4.04 -4.51 -5.16
CA ARG A 39 3.38 -3.45 -5.95
C ARG A 39 2.00 -3.16 -5.38
N LEU A 40 1.50 -1.95 -5.58
CA LEU A 40 0.20 -1.54 -5.06
C LEU A 40 -0.94 -2.45 -5.54
N CYS A 41 -0.93 -2.86 -6.80
CA CYS A 41 -1.92 -3.79 -7.34
C CYS A 41 -1.90 -5.20 -6.71
N ASP A 42 -0.77 -5.61 -6.13
CA ASP A 42 -0.65 -6.93 -5.50
C ASP A 42 -1.42 -6.99 -4.16
N LEU A 43 -1.85 -5.83 -3.62
CA LEU A 43 -2.64 -5.73 -2.39
C LEU A 43 -4.16 -5.53 -2.63
N GLU A 44 -4.64 -5.59 -3.88
CA GLU A 44 -6.06 -5.31 -4.21
C GLU A 44 -7.05 -6.28 -3.55
N ASP A 45 -6.62 -7.52 -3.28
CA ASP A 45 -7.40 -8.53 -2.55
C ASP A 45 -7.27 -8.42 -1.03
N THR A 46 -6.37 -7.56 -0.54
CA THR A 46 -5.99 -7.47 0.88
C THR A 46 -6.53 -6.19 1.54
N ILE A 47 -6.41 -5.05 0.86
CA ILE A 47 -6.83 -3.73 1.34
C ILE A 47 -7.49 -2.94 0.21
N ASP A 48 -8.27 -1.91 0.54
CA ASP A 48 -8.85 -1.02 -0.47
C ASP A 48 -7.78 -0.13 -1.12
N ILE A 49 -7.27 -0.56 -2.27
CA ILE A 49 -6.23 0.17 -2.98
C ILE A 49 -6.73 1.39 -3.76
N GLN A 50 -8.05 1.56 -3.95
CA GLN A 50 -8.59 2.72 -4.67
C GLN A 50 -8.31 4.01 -3.91
N LYS A 51 -8.40 3.97 -2.57
CA LYS A 51 -7.99 5.06 -1.67
C LYS A 51 -6.60 5.61 -2.03
N TYR A 52 -5.60 4.74 -2.23
CA TYR A 52 -4.25 5.20 -2.53
C TYR A 52 -4.09 5.64 -3.99
N LYS A 53 -4.87 5.09 -4.92
CA LYS A 53 -4.90 5.58 -6.31
C LYS A 53 -5.32 7.05 -6.35
N GLU A 54 -6.33 7.44 -5.57
CA GLU A 54 -6.77 8.83 -5.44
C GLU A 54 -5.71 9.72 -4.77
N MET A 55 -5.06 9.24 -3.71
CA MET A 55 -3.96 9.98 -3.07
C MET A 55 -2.82 10.28 -4.05
N LEU A 56 -2.45 9.30 -4.89
CA LEU A 56 -1.39 9.45 -5.89
C LEU A 56 -1.80 10.29 -7.11
N GLN A 57 -3.08 10.57 -7.31
CA GLN A 57 -3.57 11.50 -8.34
C GLN A 57 -3.61 12.94 -7.84
N ASN A 58 -3.73 13.13 -6.52
CA ASN A 58 -3.82 14.44 -5.87
C ASN A 58 -2.49 14.91 -5.25
N SER A 59 -1.41 14.16 -5.47
CA SER A 59 -0.06 14.45 -4.98
C SER A 59 0.82 15.15 -6.02
#